data_AF-A0A6L7Q278-F1
#
_entry.id   AF-A0A6L7Q278-F1
#
_cell.length_a   1.000
_cell.length_b   1.000
_cell.length_c   1.000
_cell.angle_alpha   90.00
_cell.angle_beta   90.00
_cell.angle_gamma   90.00
#
_symmetry.space_group_name_H-M   'P 1'
#
loop_
_entity.id
_entity.type
_entity.pdbx_description
1 polymer ?
#
loop_
_entity_poly.entity_id
_entity_poly.type
_entity_poly.pdbx_seq_one_letter_code
_entity_poly.pdbx_strand_id
1 'polypeptide(L)'
;MDTPISRHPADADAASLAQAGRLLALDVGDRRIGLAVSIPPGELILPAGHIQRRNRRADVAAILDAAAQRDAVAIIVGIPYDAQGRTGEQAGKIQSLVRGLERDGSIPILTVDESFTSQAAETALRDATPTEPPSRGDIDAAAAVAILRRFMAEQEAS
;
A
#
# COMPACT_ATOMS: atom_id res chain seq x y z
N MET A 1 -34.58 -0.20 21.73
CA MET A 1 -34.41 0.39 20.38
C MET A 1 -32.93 0.69 20.26
N ASP A 2 -32.16 -0.29 19.79
CA ASP A 2 -30.72 -0.10 19.59
C ASP A 2 -30.51 0.81 18.40
N THR A 3 -29.89 1.95 18.65
CA THR A 3 -29.37 2.83 17.61
C THR A 3 -28.27 2.09 16.87
N PRO A 4 -28.30 1.97 15.53
CA PRO A 4 -27.16 1.38 14.83
C PRO A 4 -25.96 2.30 15.02
N ILE A 5 -24.92 1.75 15.65
CA ILE A 5 -23.62 2.40 15.82
C ILE A 5 -23.07 2.62 14.41
N SER A 6 -23.11 3.87 13.94
CA SER A 6 -22.53 4.24 12.65
C SER A 6 -21.02 4.12 12.77
N ARG A 7 -20.47 2.93 12.44
CA ARG A 7 -19.03 2.69 12.46
C ARG A 7 -18.35 3.57 11.42
N HIS A 8 -17.28 4.24 11.83
CA HIS A 8 -16.47 5.00 10.90
C HIS A 8 -15.79 3.99 9.96
N PRO A 9 -15.60 4.27 8.65
CA PRO A 9 -14.92 3.36 7.73
C PRO A 9 -13.47 3.02 8.15
N ALA A 10 -12.88 3.77 9.10
CA ALA A 10 -11.60 3.48 9.73
C ALA A 10 -11.64 2.33 10.78
N ASP A 11 -12.82 1.89 11.21
CA ASP A 11 -13.02 0.80 12.18
C ASP A 11 -13.24 -0.57 11.49
N ALA A 12 -13.17 -0.62 10.16
CA ALA A 12 -13.23 -1.87 9.42
C ALA A 12 -11.94 -2.65 9.70
N ASP A 13 -12.08 -3.88 10.22
CA ASP A 13 -10.92 -4.69 10.49
C ASP A 13 -10.18 -5.04 9.18
N ALA A 14 -8.86 -4.89 9.22
CA ALA A 14 -8.00 -5.01 8.05
C ALA A 14 -8.08 -6.40 7.40
N ALA A 15 -8.29 -7.45 8.21
CA ALA A 15 -8.50 -8.82 7.75
C ALA A 15 -9.81 -8.97 6.94
N SER A 16 -10.92 -8.42 7.42
CA SER A 16 -12.22 -8.45 6.72
C SER A 16 -12.17 -7.65 5.44
N LEU A 17 -11.45 -6.53 5.40
CA LEU A 17 -11.24 -5.77 4.16
C LEU A 17 -10.45 -6.59 3.13
N ALA A 18 -9.40 -7.29 3.56
CA ALA A 18 -8.64 -8.18 2.70
C ALA A 18 -9.49 -9.34 2.17
N GLN A 19 -10.45 -9.83 2.96
CA GLN A 19 -11.39 -10.88 2.54
C GLN A 19 -12.54 -10.35 1.67
N ALA A 20 -12.95 -9.10 1.85
CA ALA A 20 -14.13 -8.51 1.23
C ALA A 20 -13.91 -8.12 -0.24
N GLY A 21 -12.67 -7.87 -0.67
CA GLY A 21 -12.41 -7.46 -2.03
C GLY A 21 -10.96 -7.11 -2.34
N ARG A 22 -10.78 -6.40 -3.45
CA ARG A 22 -9.44 -6.06 -3.96
C ARG A 22 -8.83 -4.95 -3.13
N LEU A 23 -7.55 -5.07 -2.83
CA LEU A 23 -6.76 -4.03 -2.16
C LEU A 23 -5.86 -3.37 -3.19
N LEU A 24 -5.70 -2.04 -3.13
CA LEU A 24 -4.77 -1.29 -3.95
C LEU A 24 -3.60 -0.81 -3.09
N ALA A 25 -2.38 -1.25 -3.36
CA ALA A 25 -1.20 -0.76 -2.67
C ALA A 25 -0.48 0.33 -3.46
N LEU A 26 0.09 1.30 -2.72
CA LEU A 26 0.84 2.44 -3.23
C LEU A 26 2.27 2.44 -2.70
N ASP A 27 3.25 2.47 -3.62
CA ASP A 27 4.63 2.86 -3.34
C ASP A 27 4.84 4.31 -3.80
N VAL A 28 5.04 5.23 -2.86
CA VAL A 28 5.02 6.68 -3.13
C VAL A 28 6.45 7.22 -3.24
N GLY A 29 6.94 7.31 -4.48
CA GLY A 29 8.19 7.99 -4.82
C GLY A 29 8.01 9.48 -5.13
N ASP A 30 9.13 10.17 -5.36
CA ASP A 30 9.11 11.60 -5.74
C ASP A 30 8.57 11.83 -7.16
N ARG A 31 8.81 10.90 -8.08
CA ARG A 31 8.44 11.06 -9.51
C ARG A 31 7.18 10.30 -9.91
N ARG A 32 6.90 9.17 -9.28
CA ARG A 32 5.78 8.29 -9.63
C ARG A 32 5.26 7.59 -8.38
N ILE A 33 4.03 7.07 -8.46
CA ILE A 33 3.43 6.20 -7.46
C ILE A 33 3.26 4.83 -8.10
N GLY A 34 4.00 3.84 -7.63
CA GLY A 34 3.82 2.44 -8.06
C GLY A 34 2.51 1.88 -7.52
N LEU A 35 1.82 1.08 -8.32
CA LEU A 35 0.54 0.46 -7.95
C LEU A 35 0.66 -1.05 -7.94
N ALA A 36 0.02 -1.71 -6.98
CA ALA A 36 -0.22 -3.15 -6.99
C ALA A 36 -1.65 -3.46 -6.54
N VAL A 37 -2.22 -4.55 -7.03
CA VAL A 37 -3.60 -4.96 -6.71
C VAL A 37 -3.64 -6.42 -6.27
N SER A 38 -4.43 -6.73 -5.25
CA SER A 38 -4.74 -8.11 -4.87
C SER A 38 -5.91 -8.67 -5.68
N ILE A 39 -5.94 -9.99 -5.91
CA ILE A 39 -7.01 -10.67 -6.66
C ILE A 39 -7.65 -11.77 -5.80
N PRO A 40 -8.61 -11.42 -4.93
CA PRO A 40 -9.36 -12.42 -4.17
C PRO A 40 -10.09 -13.42 -5.09
N PRO A 41 -10.34 -14.68 -4.67
CA PRO A 41 -10.01 -15.29 -3.38
C PRO A 41 -8.62 -15.95 -3.32
N GLY A 42 -7.78 -15.77 -4.35
CA GLY A 42 -6.39 -16.21 -4.35
C GLY A 42 -5.51 -15.09 -3.83
N GLU A 43 -4.48 -15.40 -3.06
CA GLU A 43 -3.54 -14.42 -2.49
C GLU A 43 -2.65 -13.71 -3.54
N LEU A 44 -3.07 -13.70 -4.81
CA LEU A 44 -2.30 -13.19 -5.93
C LEU A 44 -2.26 -11.67 -5.89
N ILE A 45 -1.04 -11.13 -5.84
CA ILE A 45 -0.76 -9.70 -5.96
C ILE A 45 -0.02 -9.45 -7.26
N LEU A 46 -0.53 -8.52 -8.05
CA LEU A 46 0.05 -8.14 -9.34
C LEU A 46 0.43 -6.65 -9.37
N PRO A 47 1.52 -6.29 -10.07
CA PRO A 47 1.77 -4.91 -10.44
C PRO A 47 0.60 -4.35 -11.26
N ALA A 48 0.17 -3.12 -10.96
CA ALA A 48 -0.99 -2.48 -11.54
C ALA A 48 -0.66 -1.18 -12.28
N GLY A 49 0.62 -1.00 -12.66
CA GLY A 49 1.14 0.18 -13.33
C GLY A 49 1.67 1.22 -12.35
N HIS A 50 1.68 2.48 -12.79
CA HIS A 50 2.11 3.61 -11.96
C HIS A 50 1.35 4.89 -12.32
N ILE A 51 1.30 5.83 -11.38
CA ILE A 51 0.79 7.19 -11.58
C ILE A 51 1.99 8.14 -11.70
N GLN A 52 2.06 8.94 -12.76
CA GLN A 52 3.05 9.99 -12.89
C GLN A 52 2.68 11.15 -11.96
N ARG A 53 3.57 11.48 -11.01
CA ARG A 53 3.28 12.53 -10.02
C ARG A 53 3.32 13.91 -10.64
N ARG A 54 2.43 14.78 -10.18
CA ARG A 54 2.33 16.19 -10.61
C ARG A 54 2.26 17.13 -9.42
N ASN A 55 1.19 17.04 -8.66
CA ASN A 55 0.97 17.80 -7.43
C ASN A 55 -0.02 17.03 -6.57
N ARG A 56 -0.01 17.29 -5.26
CA ARG A 56 -0.80 16.51 -4.29
C ARG A 56 -2.28 16.38 -4.65
N ARG A 57 -2.92 17.44 -5.15
CA ARG A 57 -4.35 17.40 -5.50
C ARG A 57 -4.60 16.49 -6.71
N ALA A 58 -3.79 16.60 -7.75
CA ALA A 58 -3.88 15.74 -8.92
C ALA A 58 -3.53 14.28 -8.60
N ASP A 59 -2.53 14.08 -7.74
CA ASP A 59 -2.10 12.75 -7.30
C ASP A 59 -3.22 12.05 -6.51
N VAL A 60 -3.87 12.75 -5.57
CA VAL A 60 -5.04 12.23 -4.82
C VAL A 60 -6.17 11.81 -5.76
N ALA A 61 -6.55 12.67 -6.69
CA ALA A 61 -7.62 12.36 -7.65
C ALA A 61 -7.28 11.13 -8.49
N ALA A 62 -6.06 11.05 -9.02
CA ALA A 62 -5.61 9.92 -9.83
C ALA A 62 -5.59 8.59 -9.04
N ILE A 63 -5.23 8.63 -7.76
CA ILE A 63 -5.26 7.45 -6.89
C ILE A 63 -6.70 6.98 -6.66
N LEU A 64 -7.61 7.90 -6.33
CA LEU A 64 -9.02 7.57 -6.09
C LEU A 64 -9.67 7.00 -7.36
N ASP A 65 -9.39 7.59 -8.52
CA ASP A 65 -9.83 7.06 -9.81
C ASP A 65 -9.27 5.66 -10.07
N ALA A 66 -7.98 5.42 -9.79
CA ALA A 66 -7.34 4.12 -9.97
C ALA A 66 -7.94 3.04 -9.06
N ALA A 67 -8.30 3.41 -7.82
CA ALA A 67 -8.98 2.54 -6.86
C ALA A 67 -10.40 2.20 -7.33
N ALA A 68 -11.17 3.20 -7.76
CA ALA A 68 -12.52 3.02 -8.28
C ALA A 68 -12.54 2.11 -9.53
N GLN A 69 -11.63 2.33 -10.49
CA GLN A 69 -11.53 1.52 -11.72
C GLN A 69 -11.22 0.03 -11.45
N ARG A 70 -10.68 -0.29 -10.27
CA ARG A 70 -10.28 -1.64 -9.90
C ARG A 70 -11.24 -2.29 -8.91
N ASP A 71 -12.31 -1.59 -8.51
CA ASP A 71 -13.21 -1.99 -7.44
C ASP A 71 -12.45 -2.29 -6.13
N ALA A 72 -11.47 -1.43 -5.81
CA ALA A 72 -10.70 -1.59 -4.59
C ALA A 72 -11.57 -1.26 -3.36
N VAL A 73 -11.50 -2.11 -2.34
CA VAL A 73 -12.22 -1.91 -1.07
C VAL A 73 -11.39 -1.17 -0.03
N ALA A 74 -10.07 -1.11 -0.21
CA ALA A 74 -9.17 -0.30 0.61
C ALA A 74 -7.89 0.05 -0.17
N ILE A 75 -7.22 1.11 0.28
CA ILE A 75 -5.90 1.54 -0.21
C ILE A 75 -4.86 1.30 0.88
N ILE A 76 -3.77 0.64 0.51
CA ILE A 76 -2.63 0.36 1.38
C ILE A 76 -1.47 1.28 1.00
N VAL A 77 -0.92 2.03 1.95
CA VAL A 77 0.17 2.98 1.70
C VAL A 77 1.38 2.62 2.54
N GLY A 78 2.51 2.34 1.89
CA GLY A 78 3.77 2.15 2.58
C GLY A 78 4.34 3.48 3.10
N ILE A 79 4.86 3.47 4.33
CA ILE A 79 5.51 4.63 4.94
C ILE A 79 6.93 4.21 5.36
N PRO A 80 7.98 4.86 4.80
CA PRO A 80 9.36 4.58 5.17
C PRO A 80 9.66 5.20 6.54
N TYR A 81 9.74 4.35 7.56
CA TYR A 81 10.29 4.69 8.87
C TYR A 81 11.76 4.27 8.92
N ASP A 82 12.61 5.10 9.54
CA ASP A 82 14.00 4.69 9.79
C ASP A 82 14.08 3.65 10.94
N ALA A 83 15.26 3.04 11.13
CA ALA A 83 15.49 2.03 12.17
C ALA A 83 15.32 2.57 13.61
N GLN A 84 15.13 3.88 13.79
CA GLN A 84 14.84 4.54 15.06
C GLN A 84 13.38 5.05 15.11
N GLY A 85 12.53 4.65 14.16
CA GLY A 85 11.13 5.07 14.07
C GLY A 85 10.93 6.53 13.66
N ARG A 86 11.97 7.22 13.21
CA ARG A 86 11.91 8.61 12.77
C ARG A 86 11.54 8.68 11.30
N THR A 87 10.79 9.70 10.96
CA THR A 87 10.32 9.97 9.60
C THR A 87 11.15 11.08 8.97
N GLY A 88 11.61 10.86 7.74
CA GLY A 88 12.24 11.91 6.92
C GLY A 88 11.21 12.79 6.19
N GLU A 89 11.70 13.74 5.39
CA GLU A 89 10.85 14.62 4.56
C GLU A 89 9.86 13.82 3.67
N GLN A 90 10.28 12.66 3.16
CA GLN A 90 9.47 11.78 2.33
C GLN A 90 8.24 11.25 3.07
N ALA A 91 8.39 10.78 4.31
CA ALA A 91 7.26 10.30 5.11
C ALA A 91 6.26 11.44 5.41
N GLY A 92 6.74 12.67 5.63
CA GLY A 92 5.85 13.85 5.76
C GLY A 92 5.04 14.15 4.48
N LYS A 93 5.64 13.95 3.29
CA LYS A 93 4.94 14.06 2.00
C LYS A 93 3.89 12.96 1.84
N ILE A 94 4.22 11.71 2.20
CA ILE A 94 3.32 10.56 2.13
C ILE A 94 2.13 10.75 3.09
N GLN A 95 2.38 11.12 4.35
CA GLN A 95 1.31 11.41 5.31
C GLN A 95 0.40 12.55 4.84
N SER A 96 0.97 13.57 4.18
CA SER A 96 0.16 14.65 3.60
C SER A 96 -0.70 14.17 2.43
N LEU A 97 -0.23 13.20 1.65
CA LEU A 97 -0.99 12.54 0.59
C LEU A 97 -2.11 11.70 1.19
N VAL A 98 -1.82 10.89 2.22
CA VAL A 98 -2.80 10.08 2.96
C VAL A 98 -3.93 10.94 3.51
N ARG A 99 -3.62 12.04 4.21
CA ARG A 99 -4.63 13.00 4.67
C ARG A 99 -5.47 13.61 3.53
N GLY A 100 -4.90 13.69 2.33
CA GLY A 100 -5.63 14.10 1.14
C GLY A 100 -6.63 13.04 0.68
N LEU A 101 -6.19 11.77 0.64
CA LEU A 101 -7.04 10.62 0.30
C LEU A 101 -8.19 10.45 1.30
N GLU A 102 -7.91 10.54 2.60
CA GLU A 102 -8.93 10.42 3.65
C GLU A 102 -9.96 11.55 3.61
N ARG A 103 -9.53 12.76 3.22
CA ARG A 103 -10.44 13.91 3.14
C ARG A 103 -11.30 13.88 1.88
N ASP A 104 -10.71 13.50 0.75
CA ASP A 104 -11.34 13.64 -0.56
C ASP A 104 -12.00 12.33 -1.05
N GLY A 105 -11.72 11.20 -0.39
CA GLY A 105 -12.26 9.87 -0.71
C GLY A 105 -13.04 9.25 0.46
N SER A 106 -13.85 8.23 0.16
CA SER A 106 -14.60 7.44 1.14
C SER A 106 -14.04 6.03 1.34
N ILE A 107 -13.00 5.67 0.58
CA ILE A 107 -12.34 4.37 0.65
C ILE A 107 -11.41 4.33 1.88
N PRO A 108 -11.45 3.26 2.69
CA PRO A 108 -10.52 3.07 3.79
C PRO A 108 -9.06 3.15 3.33
N ILE A 109 -8.25 3.88 4.10
CA ILE A 109 -6.81 3.99 3.89
C ILE A 109 -6.10 3.32 5.06
N LEU A 110 -5.22 2.38 4.77
CA LEU A 110 -4.41 1.65 5.75
C LEU A 110 -2.94 1.89 5.44
N THR A 111 -2.09 1.91 6.47
CA THR A 111 -0.66 2.20 6.32
C THR A 111 0.19 1.03 6.77
N VAL A 112 1.24 0.72 6.01
CA VAL A 112 2.23 -0.30 6.35
C VAL A 112 3.54 0.39 6.71
N ASP A 113 4.13 -0.02 7.83
CA ASP A 113 5.46 0.42 8.22
C ASP A 113 6.52 -0.32 7.38
N GLU A 114 7.27 0.41 6.56
CA GLU A 114 8.33 -0.16 5.72
C GLU A 114 9.69 -0.28 6.45
N SER A 115 9.74 -0.03 7.76
CA SER A 115 10.93 -0.33 8.56
C SER A 115 11.22 -1.82 8.41
N PHE A 116 12.24 -2.12 7.61
CA PHE A 116 12.79 -3.45 7.56
C PHE A 116 13.57 -3.65 8.85
N THR A 117 13.13 -4.59 9.69
CA THR A 117 14.08 -5.26 10.57
C THR A 117 15.08 -5.96 9.64
N SER A 118 16.36 -5.59 9.77
CA SER A 118 17.45 -6.07 8.92
C SER A 118 17.46 -7.59 8.75
N GLN A 119 16.95 -8.33 9.74
CA GLN A 119 16.94 -9.79 9.78
C GLN A 119 15.97 -10.46 8.80
N ALA A 120 14.81 -9.86 8.51
CA ALA A 120 13.81 -10.44 7.60
C ALA A 120 14.17 -10.19 6.12
N ALA A 121 14.64 -8.98 5.79
CA ALA A 121 15.15 -8.63 4.45
C ALA A 121 16.36 -9.49 4.06
N GLU A 122 17.29 -9.70 4.98
CA GLU A 122 18.54 -10.40 4.71
C GLU A 122 18.36 -11.91 4.57
N THR A 123 17.30 -12.48 5.18
CA THR A 123 16.91 -13.89 5.00
C THR A 123 16.20 -14.10 3.66
N ALA A 124 15.26 -13.22 3.31
CA ALA A 124 14.56 -13.28 2.02
C ALA A 124 15.50 -13.05 0.82
N LEU A 125 16.51 -12.17 0.94
CA LEU A 125 17.52 -11.95 -0.11
C LEU A 125 18.43 -13.17 -0.31
N ARG A 126 18.76 -13.90 0.76
CA ARG A 126 19.60 -15.11 0.68
C ARG A 126 18.89 -16.24 -0.06
N ASP A 127 17.61 -16.45 0.22
CA ASP A 127 16.83 -17.53 -0.41
C ASP A 127 16.39 -17.22 -1.84
N ALA A 128 16.32 -15.93 -2.22
CA ALA A 128 15.81 -15.49 -3.51
C ALA A 128 16.89 -15.14 -4.55
N THR A 129 18.19 -15.42 -4.29
CA THR A 129 19.30 -15.00 -5.17
C THR A 129 19.06 -15.48 -6.61
N PRO A 130 18.68 -14.59 -7.55
CA PRO A 130 18.39 -15.01 -8.91
C PRO A 130 19.70 -15.19 -9.69
N THR A 131 19.70 -16.05 -10.71
CA THR A 131 20.87 -16.29 -11.58
C THR A 131 21.28 -15.05 -12.39
N GLU A 132 20.44 -14.01 -12.45
CA GLU A 132 20.72 -12.71 -13.07
C GLU A 132 20.15 -11.55 -12.23
N PRO A 133 20.83 -10.39 -12.15
CA PRO A 133 20.33 -9.23 -11.44
C PRO A 133 19.03 -8.70 -12.10
N PRO A 134 17.96 -8.46 -11.33
CA PRO A 134 16.69 -7.98 -11.89
C PRO A 134 16.89 -6.62 -12.57
N SER A 135 16.16 -6.38 -13.65
CA SER A 135 16.25 -5.10 -14.33
C SER A 135 15.71 -3.98 -13.42
N ARG A 136 16.16 -2.75 -13.64
CA ARG A 136 15.67 -1.58 -12.88
C ARG A 136 14.14 -1.44 -12.95
N GLY A 137 13.54 -1.82 -14.08
CA GLY A 137 12.09 -1.82 -14.27
C GLY A 137 11.37 -2.88 -13.44
N ASP A 138 11.98 -4.05 -13.23
CA ASP A 138 11.42 -5.13 -12.40
C ASP A 138 11.46 -4.76 -10.92
N ILE A 139 12.56 -4.13 -10.48
CA ILE A 139 12.72 -3.63 -9.10
C ILE A 139 11.66 -2.55 -8.81
N ASP A 140 11.44 -1.64 -9.76
CA ASP A 140 10.46 -0.55 -9.62
C ASP A 140 9.00 -1.05 -9.53
N ALA A 141 8.67 -2.15 -10.21
CA ALA A 141 7.35 -2.77 -10.13
C ALA A 141 7.15 -3.58 -8.83
N ALA A 142 8.24 -3.98 -8.17
CA ALA A 142 8.20 -4.87 -7.02
C ALA A 142 7.84 -4.18 -5.70
N ALA A 143 8.10 -2.88 -5.56
CA ALA A 143 7.91 -2.19 -4.27
C ALA A 143 6.43 -2.18 -3.80
N ALA A 144 5.50 -1.76 -4.66
CA ALA A 144 4.06 -1.77 -4.33
C ALA A 144 3.53 -3.18 -4.06
N VAL A 145 4.07 -4.19 -4.76
CA VAL A 145 3.75 -5.61 -4.52
C VAL A 145 4.26 -6.05 -3.14
N ALA A 146 5.48 -5.66 -2.77
CA ALA A 146 6.08 -6.00 -1.48
C ALA A 146 5.29 -5.39 -0.32
N ILE A 147 4.86 -4.12 -0.45
CA ILE A 147 3.99 -3.45 0.53
C ILE A 147 2.70 -4.25 0.74
N LEU A 148 2.03 -4.63 -0.36
CA LEU A 148 0.75 -5.34 -0.26
C LEU A 148 0.93 -6.75 0.32
N ARG A 149 1.99 -7.47 -0.08
CA ARG A 149 2.31 -8.80 0.45
C ARG A 149 2.54 -8.74 1.95
N ARG A 150 3.32 -7.77 2.42
CA ARG A 150 3.58 -7.58 3.85
C ARG A 150 2.28 -7.34 4.62
N PHE A 151 1.43 -6.44 4.12
CA PHE A 151 0.13 -6.16 4.73
C PHE A 151 -0.71 -7.43 4.86
N MET A 152 -0.84 -8.22 3.79
CA MET A 152 -1.65 -9.44 3.79
C MET A 152 -1.08 -10.50 4.74
N ALA A 153 0.24 -10.70 4.76
CA ALA A 153 0.89 -11.63 5.68
C ALA A 153 0.69 -11.26 7.17
N GLU A 154 0.65 -9.96 7.49
CA GLU A 154 0.34 -9.48 8.85
C GLU A 154 -1.12 -9.76 9.25
N GLN A 155 -2.05 -9.83 8.29
CA GLN A 155 -3.46 -10.16 8.56
C GLN A 155 -3.71 -11.66 8.75
N GLU A 156 -2.94 -12.53 8.10
CA GLU A 156 -3.06 -13.98 8.29
C GLU A 156 -2.51 -14.47 9.63
N ALA A 157 -1.57 -13.71 10.21
CA ALA A 157 -0.91 -14.05 11.47
C ALA A 157 -1.65 -13.54 12.73
N SER A 158 -2.72 -12.73 12.58
CA SER A 158 -3.54 -12.19 13.68
C SER A 158 -4.87 -12.93 13.82
#